data_AF-A0A1Z3MKW5-F1
#
_entry.id   AF-A0A1Z3MKW5-F1
#
_cell.length_a   1.000
_cell.length_b   1.000
_cell.length_c   1.000
_cell.angle_alpha   90.00
_cell.angle_beta   90.00
_cell.angle_gamma   90.00
#
_symmetry.space_group_name_H-M   'P 1'
#
loop_
_entity.id
_entity.type
_entity.pdbx_description
1 polymer ?
#
loop_
_entity_poly.entity_id
_entity_poly.type
_entity_poly.pdbx_seq_one_letter_code
_entity_poly.pdbx_strand_id
1 'polypeptide(L)'
;MTHQELTLIALKWLKRAQSAGGHGCQVALSECKTGWRGEIPDAIGFRATGHAPTDGSVLVEVKVSRSDFLADAKKTHRQGGGVGRWRYYLAPAGLIRTDELPTKWGLLEVNKRGHVKALAGPALCALGNNQGFRRLLVAFEHEQDLIGENFLLVKALANTGDPQKVLDMLREANNRNALLAKRNDDLRARMERMVINYYRGETQNEGDEEFCKK
;
A
#
# COMPACT_ATOMS: atom_id res chain seq x y z
N MET A 1 13.59 -11.86 13.80
CA MET A 1 12.39 -11.31 13.15
C MET A 1 11.45 -12.47 12.92
N THR A 2 10.19 -12.32 13.32
CA THR A 2 9.16 -13.35 13.14
C THR A 2 8.57 -13.30 11.73
N HIS A 3 7.86 -14.35 11.33
CA HIS A 3 7.16 -14.37 10.05
C HIS A 3 6.14 -13.23 9.98
N GLN A 4 5.33 -13.04 11.02
CA GLN A 4 4.32 -11.98 11.11
C GLN A 4 4.93 -10.57 10.96
N GLU A 5 6.06 -10.29 11.62
CA GLU A 5 6.76 -9.01 11.49
C GLU A 5 7.19 -8.73 10.03
N LEU A 6 7.73 -9.73 9.36
CA LEU A 6 8.17 -9.63 7.98
C LEU A 6 6.98 -9.50 7.02
N THR A 7 5.86 -10.18 7.29
CA THR A 7 4.61 -10.05 6.51
C THR A 7 4.05 -8.63 6.61
N LEU A 8 4.06 -8.02 7.80
CA LEU A 8 3.67 -6.61 7.97
C LEU A 8 4.61 -5.65 7.22
N ILE A 9 5.92 -5.96 7.16
CA ILE A 9 6.89 -5.20 6.37
C ILE A 9 6.61 -5.36 4.87
N ALA A 10 6.27 -6.56 4.41
CA ALA A 10 5.90 -6.84 3.03
C ALA A 10 4.68 -6.01 2.60
N LEU A 11 3.62 -5.97 3.42
CA LEU A 11 2.43 -5.14 3.16
C LEU A 11 2.77 -3.66 3.02
N LYS A 12 3.59 -3.12 3.92
CA LYS A 12 4.03 -1.72 3.85
C LYS A 12 4.88 -1.46 2.61
N TRP A 13 5.74 -2.40 2.22
CA TRP A 13 6.57 -2.28 1.04
C TRP A 13 5.76 -2.35 -0.26
N LEU A 14 4.74 -3.22 -0.34
CA LEU A 14 3.83 -3.31 -1.49
C LEU A 14 3.16 -1.96 -1.79
N LYS A 15 2.67 -1.28 -0.74
CA LYS A 15 2.04 0.04 -0.87
C LYS A 15 3.03 1.19 -1.08
N ARG A 16 4.33 0.96 -0.88
CA ARG A 16 5.35 2.01 -1.01
C ARG A 16 5.43 2.45 -2.48
N ALA A 17 5.39 3.75 -2.72
CA ALA A 17 5.52 4.33 -4.06
C ALA A 17 6.80 3.88 -4.77
N GLN A 18 6.77 3.85 -6.09
CA GLN A 18 7.93 3.46 -6.89
C GLN A 18 9.13 4.38 -6.66
N SER A 19 8.91 5.69 -6.55
CA SER A 19 9.94 6.68 -6.20
C SER A 19 10.60 6.47 -4.84
N ALA A 20 10.01 5.65 -3.98
CA ALA A 20 10.55 5.23 -2.68
C ALA A 20 11.01 3.77 -2.66
N GLY A 21 11.10 3.10 -3.81
CA GLY A 21 11.66 1.75 -3.95
C GLY A 21 10.66 0.61 -3.77
N GLY A 22 9.35 0.86 -3.90
CA GLY A 22 8.30 -0.17 -3.90
C GLY A 22 7.59 -0.30 -5.25
N HIS A 23 6.44 -0.98 -5.27
CA HIS A 23 5.60 -1.13 -6.47
C HIS A 23 4.42 -0.15 -6.55
N GLY A 24 4.09 0.53 -5.45
CA GLY A 24 2.99 1.47 -5.39
C GLY A 24 1.62 0.82 -5.55
N CYS A 25 1.43 -0.37 -4.99
CA CYS A 25 0.14 -1.06 -4.99
C CYS A 25 -0.91 -0.24 -4.23
N GLN A 26 -2.10 -0.07 -4.82
CA GLN A 26 -3.21 0.61 -4.15
C GLN A 26 -3.83 -0.28 -3.07
N VAL A 27 -3.86 -1.59 -3.29
CA VAL A 27 -4.36 -2.60 -2.37
C VAL A 27 -3.21 -3.53 -1.96
N ALA A 28 -3.13 -3.89 -0.69
CA ALA A 28 -2.21 -4.91 -0.18
C ALA A 28 -2.91 -5.73 0.90
N LEU A 29 -2.80 -7.05 0.82
CA LEU A 29 -3.50 -8.03 1.66
C LEU A 29 -2.53 -9.12 2.10
N SER A 30 -2.73 -9.68 3.28
CA SER A 30 -1.94 -10.81 3.81
C SER A 30 -2.83 -11.99 4.14
N GLU A 31 -2.28 -13.20 4.07
CA GLU A 31 -2.92 -14.44 4.56
C GLU A 31 -4.31 -14.71 3.96
N CYS A 32 -4.56 -14.24 2.73
CA CYS A 32 -5.85 -14.38 2.06
C CYS A 32 -5.86 -15.60 1.14
N LYS A 33 -6.85 -16.49 1.30
CA LYS A 33 -6.96 -17.73 0.50
C LYS A 33 -7.29 -17.46 -0.97
N THR A 34 -6.56 -18.06 -1.89
CA THR A 34 -6.85 -18.03 -3.34
C THR A 34 -7.79 -19.19 -3.71
N GLY A 35 -9.07 -19.01 -3.43
CA GLY A 35 -10.09 -20.02 -3.75
C GLY A 35 -9.94 -21.32 -2.97
N TRP A 36 -10.48 -22.39 -3.55
CA TRP A 36 -10.47 -23.73 -2.96
C TRP A 36 -9.17 -24.52 -3.20
N ARG A 37 -8.32 -24.03 -4.12
CA ARG A 37 -7.05 -24.69 -4.49
C ARG A 37 -5.94 -24.53 -3.44
N GLY A 38 -6.14 -23.64 -2.46
CA GLY A 38 -5.36 -23.65 -1.22
C GLY A 38 -4.02 -22.91 -1.24
N GLU A 39 -3.67 -22.16 -2.30
CA GLU A 39 -2.56 -21.20 -2.20
C GLU A 39 -2.98 -20.05 -1.25
N ILE A 40 -2.09 -19.72 -0.32
CA ILE A 40 -2.27 -18.63 0.64
C ILE A 40 -0.99 -17.81 0.57
N PRO A 41 -0.97 -16.71 -0.20
CA PRO A 41 0.17 -15.82 -0.23
C PRO A 41 0.39 -15.17 1.14
N ASP A 42 1.64 -15.05 1.55
CA ASP A 42 1.99 -14.32 2.79
C ASP A 42 1.57 -12.85 2.66
N ALA A 43 1.91 -12.21 1.54
CA ALA A 43 1.41 -10.90 1.18
C ALA A 43 1.24 -10.75 -0.34
N ILE A 44 0.15 -10.10 -0.76
CA ILE A 44 -0.11 -9.77 -2.16
C ILE A 44 -0.59 -8.34 -2.31
N GLY A 45 -0.07 -7.64 -3.31
CA GLY A 45 -0.47 -6.28 -3.65
C GLY A 45 -1.06 -6.20 -5.05
N PHE A 46 -2.01 -5.30 -5.26
CA PHE A 46 -2.61 -5.04 -6.56
C PHE A 46 -2.35 -3.61 -6.98
N ARG A 47 -1.86 -3.44 -8.21
CA ARG A 47 -1.63 -2.13 -8.81
C ARG A 47 -2.41 -1.95 -10.11
N ALA A 48 -3.16 -0.85 -10.17
CA ALA A 48 -3.88 -0.39 -11.36
C ALA A 48 -3.55 1.09 -11.58
N THR A 49 -2.65 1.35 -12.52
CA THR A 49 -2.17 2.67 -12.93
C THR A 49 -2.71 3.10 -14.29
N GLY A 50 -3.42 2.21 -15.00
CA GLY A 50 -3.99 2.45 -16.33
C GLY A 50 -2.95 2.38 -17.45
N HIS A 51 -1.75 1.89 -17.17
CA HIS A 51 -0.64 1.86 -18.12
C HIS A 51 0.03 0.49 -18.08
N ALA A 52 0.19 -0.15 -19.24
CA ALA A 52 1.09 -1.30 -19.36
C ALA A 52 2.56 -0.79 -19.40
N PRO A 53 3.54 -1.58 -18.91
CA PRO A 53 3.43 -2.87 -18.25
C PRO A 53 3.32 -2.73 -16.72
N THR A 54 2.79 -1.62 -16.21
CA THR A 54 2.81 -1.33 -14.76
C THR A 54 1.64 -1.94 -14.01
N ASP A 55 0.54 -2.31 -14.65
CA ASP A 55 -0.63 -2.87 -13.97
C ASP A 55 -0.49 -4.36 -13.68
N GLY A 56 -1.01 -4.84 -12.54
CA GLY A 56 -0.97 -6.26 -12.17
C GLY A 56 -0.87 -6.48 -10.67
N SER A 57 -0.53 -7.70 -10.28
CA SER A 57 -0.36 -8.09 -8.88
C SER A 57 1.11 -8.35 -8.54
N VAL A 58 1.47 -8.17 -7.27
CA VAL A 58 2.80 -8.41 -6.73
C VAL A 58 2.67 -9.34 -5.54
N LEU A 59 3.19 -10.55 -5.66
CA LEU A 59 3.29 -11.53 -4.58
C LEU A 59 4.59 -11.32 -3.81
N VAL A 60 4.52 -11.39 -2.48
CA VAL A 60 5.67 -11.45 -1.59
C VAL A 60 5.53 -12.66 -0.67
N GLU A 61 6.53 -13.52 -0.72
CA GLU A 61 6.69 -14.73 0.09
C GLU A 61 7.77 -14.50 1.14
N VAL A 62 7.37 -14.55 2.41
CA VAL A 62 8.24 -14.30 3.55
C VAL A 62 8.95 -15.59 3.94
N LYS A 63 10.28 -15.51 4.13
CA LYS A 63 11.07 -16.64 4.61
C LYS A 63 11.89 -16.25 5.84
N VAL A 64 11.72 -17.01 6.92
CA VAL A 64 12.40 -16.78 8.22
C VAL A 64 13.62 -17.68 8.41
N SER A 65 13.74 -18.75 7.63
CA SER A 65 14.84 -19.71 7.72
C SER A 65 15.26 -20.22 6.34
N ARG A 66 16.49 -20.74 6.25
CA ARG A 66 17.02 -21.38 5.03
C ARG A 66 16.17 -22.57 4.59
N SER A 67 15.76 -23.41 5.53
CA SER A 67 14.97 -24.61 5.24
C SER A 67 13.58 -24.25 4.68
N ASP A 68 12.97 -23.20 5.22
CA ASP A 68 11.69 -22.66 4.74
C ASP A 68 11.79 -22.18 3.28
N PHE A 69 12.84 -21.41 2.96
CA PHE A 69 13.12 -21.01 1.57
C PHE A 69 13.31 -22.20 0.63
N LEU A 70 14.15 -23.17 1.00
CA LEU A 70 14.46 -24.32 0.15
C LEU A 70 13.26 -25.24 -0.08
N ALA A 71 12.35 -25.35 0.90
CA ALA A 71 11.11 -26.09 0.75
C ALA A 71 10.13 -25.35 -0.17
N ASP A 72 10.00 -24.03 -0.01
CA ASP A 72 9.08 -23.22 -0.81
C ASP A 72 9.50 -23.15 -2.28
N ALA A 73 10.79 -22.92 -2.55
CA ALA A 73 11.34 -22.81 -3.91
C ALA A 73 11.13 -24.08 -4.77
N LYS A 74 10.87 -25.23 -4.16
CA LYS A 74 10.58 -26.50 -4.84
C LYS A 74 9.10 -26.71 -5.19
N LYS A 75 8.19 -25.86 -4.69
CA LYS A 75 6.75 -25.99 -4.97
C LYS A 75 6.46 -25.73 -6.44
N THR A 76 5.54 -26.51 -7.02
CA THR A 76 5.20 -26.46 -8.45
C THR A 76 4.69 -25.09 -8.91
N HIS A 77 3.82 -24.45 -8.12
CA HIS A 77 3.31 -23.10 -8.40
C HIS A 77 4.37 -21.99 -8.32
N ARG A 78 5.59 -22.27 -7.82
CA ARG A 78 6.71 -21.32 -7.86
C ARG A 78 7.48 -21.37 -9.18
N GLN A 79 7.30 -22.45 -9.95
CA GLN A 79 7.94 -22.69 -11.25
C GLN A 79 6.99 -22.44 -12.44
N GLY A 80 5.67 -22.53 -12.22
CA GLY A 80 4.64 -22.17 -13.21
C GLY A 80 3.24 -22.14 -12.61
N GLY A 81 2.41 -21.16 -13.02
CA GLY A 81 1.09 -20.90 -12.43
C GLY A 81 1.15 -20.16 -11.09
N GLY A 82 0.03 -20.06 -10.39
CA GLY A 82 -0.09 -19.33 -9.10
C GLY A 82 -0.36 -17.84 -9.24
N VAL A 83 -0.61 -17.16 -8.12
CA VAL A 83 -0.91 -15.71 -8.10
C VAL A 83 0.36 -14.84 -8.19
N GLY A 84 0.19 -13.56 -8.54
CA GLY A 84 1.28 -12.60 -8.64
C GLY A 84 1.89 -12.53 -10.03
N ARG A 85 1.68 -11.40 -10.74
CA ARG A 85 2.40 -11.06 -11.98
C ARG A 85 3.90 -10.90 -11.74
N TRP A 86 4.25 -10.30 -10.62
CA TRP A 86 5.63 -10.19 -10.12
C TRP A 86 5.73 -10.84 -8.76
N ARG A 87 6.83 -11.52 -8.49
CA ARG A 87 6.97 -12.36 -7.30
C ARG A 87 8.28 -12.08 -6.61
N TYR A 88 8.25 -11.96 -5.29
CA TYR A 88 9.40 -11.66 -4.47
C TYR A 88 9.49 -12.62 -3.30
N TYR A 89 10.70 -13.06 -2.98
CA TYR A 89 10.99 -13.49 -1.63
C TYR A 89 11.36 -12.28 -0.77
N LEU A 90 10.94 -12.29 0.49
CA LEU A 90 11.35 -11.34 1.51
C LEU A 90 11.94 -12.08 2.70
N ALA A 91 13.18 -11.76 3.07
CA ALA A 91 13.87 -12.45 4.15
C ALA A 91 14.81 -11.52 4.93
N PRO A 92 15.20 -11.88 6.16
CA PRO A 92 16.26 -11.20 6.88
C PRO A 92 17.58 -11.18 6.11
N ALA A 93 18.42 -10.20 6.44
CA ALA A 93 19.69 -10.01 5.75
C ALA A 93 20.60 -11.24 5.76
N GLY A 94 21.15 -11.57 4.57
CA GLY A 94 22.04 -12.71 4.32
C GLY A 94 21.37 -14.08 4.23
N LEU A 95 20.04 -14.19 4.33
CA LEU A 95 19.36 -15.50 4.39
C LEU A 95 19.24 -16.18 3.01
N ILE A 96 18.95 -15.42 1.96
CA ILE A 96 18.79 -15.92 0.59
C ILE A 96 19.82 -15.21 -0.29
N ARG A 97 20.52 -15.96 -1.14
CA ARG A 97 21.39 -15.38 -2.16
C ARG A 97 20.63 -15.23 -3.47
N THR A 98 21.01 -14.22 -4.26
CA THR A 98 20.33 -13.91 -5.52
C THR A 98 20.48 -15.00 -6.59
N ASP A 99 21.54 -15.81 -6.52
CA ASP A 99 21.81 -16.92 -7.45
C ASP A 99 21.03 -18.20 -7.12
N GLU A 100 20.37 -18.26 -5.96
CA GLU A 100 19.51 -19.37 -5.56
C GLU A 100 18.04 -19.13 -5.93
N LEU A 101 17.70 -17.94 -6.46
CA LEU A 101 16.33 -17.57 -6.75
C LEU A 101 15.79 -18.35 -7.96
N PRO A 102 14.53 -18.83 -7.91
CA PRO A 102 13.87 -19.34 -9.09
C PRO A 102 13.78 -18.26 -10.18
N THR A 103 13.72 -18.69 -11.44
CA THR A 103 13.65 -17.81 -12.60
C THR A 103 12.55 -16.74 -12.44
N LYS A 104 12.90 -15.47 -12.73
CA LYS A 104 12.00 -14.31 -12.63
C LYS A 104 11.49 -13.97 -11.22
N TRP A 105 12.08 -14.52 -10.16
CA TRP A 105 11.80 -14.06 -8.79
C TRP A 105 12.69 -12.89 -8.40
N GLY A 106 12.11 -11.94 -7.69
CA GLY A 106 12.84 -10.88 -7.01
C GLY A 106 13.21 -11.27 -5.57
N LEU A 107 14.10 -10.46 -4.97
CA LEU A 107 14.54 -10.65 -3.59
C LEU A 107 14.56 -9.31 -2.87
N LEU A 108 13.90 -9.30 -1.71
CA LEU A 108 13.86 -8.21 -0.76
C LEU A 108 14.55 -8.65 0.53
N GLU A 109 15.53 -7.86 0.94
CA GLU A 109 16.31 -8.11 2.13
C GLU A 109 15.90 -7.13 3.23
N VAL A 110 15.64 -7.64 4.43
CA VAL A 110 15.25 -6.83 5.59
C VAL A 110 16.38 -6.79 6.60
N ASN A 111 16.88 -5.60 6.91
CA ASN A 111 17.90 -5.43 7.94
C ASN A 111 17.30 -5.48 9.36
N LYS A 112 18.16 -5.49 10.38
CA LYS A 112 17.74 -5.51 11.80
C LYS A 112 16.84 -4.33 12.23
N ARG A 113 16.83 -3.23 11.46
CA ARG A 113 15.99 -2.05 11.71
C ARG A 113 14.66 -2.08 10.93
N GLY A 114 14.38 -3.15 10.19
CA GLY A 114 13.17 -3.28 9.36
C GLY A 114 13.23 -2.53 8.03
N HIS A 115 14.39 -2.02 7.61
CA HIS A 115 14.53 -1.41 6.29
C HIS A 115 14.65 -2.48 5.22
N VAL A 116 13.90 -2.29 4.14
CA VAL A 116 13.85 -3.19 2.98
C VAL A 116 14.80 -2.69 1.89
N LYS A 117 15.65 -3.57 1.38
CA LYS A 117 16.51 -3.35 0.23
C LYS A 117 16.21 -4.39 -0.86
N ALA A 118 15.98 -3.96 -2.10
CA ALA A 118 15.87 -4.89 -3.22
C ALA A 118 17.25 -5.37 -3.66
N LEU A 119 17.40 -6.69 -3.83
CA LEU A 119 18.62 -7.33 -4.36
C LEU A 119 18.38 -7.97 -5.74
N ALA A 120 17.13 -8.30 -6.08
CA ALA A 120 16.75 -8.83 -7.38
C ALA A 120 15.33 -8.39 -7.78
N GLY A 121 15.06 -8.44 -9.09
CA GLY A 121 13.76 -8.12 -9.68
C GLY A 121 13.52 -6.62 -9.94
N PRO A 122 12.32 -6.27 -10.43
CA PRO A 122 12.00 -4.91 -10.89
C PRO A 122 12.37 -3.80 -9.91
N ALA A 123 12.09 -4.00 -8.63
CA ALA A 123 12.36 -3.05 -7.55
C ALA A 123 13.83 -2.57 -7.45
N LEU A 124 14.80 -3.27 -8.06
CA LEU A 124 16.18 -2.78 -8.18
C LEU A 124 16.27 -1.41 -8.87
N CYS A 125 15.45 -1.17 -9.89
CA CYS A 125 15.43 0.08 -10.64
C CYS A 125 14.32 1.04 -10.19
N ALA A 126 13.59 0.73 -9.11
CA ALA A 126 12.50 1.57 -8.65
C ALA A 126 12.99 2.96 -8.20
N LEU A 127 14.21 3.08 -7.68
CA LEU A 127 14.79 4.37 -7.34
C LEU A 127 15.50 4.99 -8.55
N GLY A 128 14.94 6.08 -9.07
CA GLY A 128 15.63 6.95 -10.05
C GLY A 128 15.78 6.40 -11.47
N ASN A 129 15.28 5.19 -11.78
CA ASN A 129 15.38 4.60 -13.12
C ASN A 129 14.04 4.01 -13.60
N ASN A 130 13.07 4.87 -13.90
CA ASN A 130 11.74 4.47 -14.36
C ASN A 130 11.77 3.59 -15.62
N GLN A 131 12.67 3.89 -16.57
CA GLN A 131 12.75 3.11 -17.80
C GLN A 131 13.30 1.70 -17.51
N GLY A 132 14.33 1.58 -16.67
CA GLY A 132 14.87 0.30 -16.22
C GLY A 132 13.82 -0.51 -15.44
N PHE A 133 13.07 0.14 -14.55
CA PHE A 133 11.96 -0.47 -13.82
C PHE A 133 10.94 -1.10 -14.78
N ARG A 134 10.47 -0.33 -15.79
CA ARG A 134 9.52 -0.82 -16.78
C ARG A 134 10.05 -1.99 -17.60
N ARG A 135 11.33 -1.97 -18.01
CA ARG A 135 11.95 -3.10 -18.72
C ARG A 135 11.99 -4.35 -17.85
N LEU A 136 12.37 -4.22 -16.58
CA LEU A 136 12.42 -5.34 -15.65
C LEU A 136 11.02 -5.89 -15.32
N LEU A 137 9.98 -5.05 -15.28
CA LEU A 137 8.60 -5.53 -15.11
C LEU A 137 8.22 -6.52 -16.22
N VAL A 138 8.59 -6.25 -17.47
CA VAL A 138 8.36 -7.19 -18.58
C VAL A 138 9.22 -8.45 -18.43
N ALA A 139 10.50 -8.30 -18.08
CA ALA A 139 11.43 -9.43 -17.97
C ALA A 139 11.08 -10.39 -16.82
N PHE A 140 10.56 -9.87 -15.71
CA PHE A 140 10.22 -10.64 -14.50
C PHE A 140 8.73 -11.02 -14.42
N GLU A 141 8.01 -10.92 -15.53
CA GLU A 141 6.59 -11.25 -15.59
C GLU A 141 6.34 -12.77 -15.54
N HIS A 142 5.42 -13.16 -14.67
CA HIS A 142 4.85 -14.50 -14.57
C HIS A 142 3.44 -14.53 -15.16
N GLU A 143 3.06 -15.69 -15.68
CA GLU A 143 1.66 -16.01 -15.93
C GLU A 143 0.94 -16.16 -14.58
N GLN A 144 -0.05 -15.33 -14.35
CA GLN A 144 -0.74 -15.21 -13.06
C GLN A 144 -2.14 -15.84 -13.10
N ASP A 145 -2.54 -16.48 -12.01
CA ASP A 145 -3.90 -16.97 -11.80
C ASP A 145 -4.86 -15.81 -11.46
N LEU A 146 -5.38 -15.17 -12.50
CA LEU A 146 -6.34 -14.07 -12.36
C LEU A 146 -7.64 -14.49 -11.67
N ILE A 147 -8.04 -15.76 -11.78
CA ILE A 147 -9.26 -16.27 -11.13
C ILE A 147 -9.04 -16.34 -9.63
N GLY A 148 -7.89 -16.90 -9.20
CA GLY A 148 -7.47 -16.94 -7.80
C GLY A 148 -7.33 -15.54 -7.19
N GLU A 149 -6.76 -14.61 -7.93
CA GLU A 149 -6.62 -13.20 -7.52
C GLU A 149 -7.95 -12.46 -7.38
N ASN A 150 -8.84 -12.62 -8.36
CA ASN A 150 -10.17 -12.00 -8.29
C ASN A 150 -10.98 -12.57 -7.13
N PHE A 151 -10.92 -13.88 -6.91
CA PHE A 151 -11.53 -14.51 -5.74
C PHE A 151 -11.01 -13.91 -4.44
N LEU A 152 -9.70 -13.73 -4.33
CA LEU A 152 -9.05 -13.14 -3.17
C LEU A 152 -9.57 -11.72 -2.90
N LEU A 153 -9.63 -10.87 -3.93
CA LEU A 153 -10.15 -9.50 -3.81
C LEU A 153 -11.61 -9.46 -3.37
N VAL A 154 -12.47 -10.27 -3.98
CA VAL A 154 -13.89 -10.36 -3.63
C VAL A 154 -14.06 -10.83 -2.18
N LYS A 155 -13.31 -11.86 -1.76
CA LYS A 155 -13.36 -12.35 -0.38
C LYS A 155 -12.87 -11.33 0.63
N ALA A 156 -11.79 -10.61 0.32
CA ALA A 156 -11.27 -9.56 1.18
C ALA A 156 -12.32 -8.46 1.38
N LEU A 157 -12.95 -7.97 0.30
CA LEU A 157 -14.02 -6.98 0.36
C LEU A 157 -15.24 -7.49 1.16
N ALA A 158 -15.68 -8.72 0.89
CA ALA A 158 -16.82 -9.32 1.61
C ALA A 158 -16.57 -9.44 3.12
N ASN A 159 -15.32 -9.70 3.53
CA ASN A 159 -14.96 -9.80 4.95
C ASN A 159 -14.88 -8.43 5.65
N THR A 160 -14.73 -7.33 4.89
CA THR A 160 -14.68 -5.96 5.46
C THR A 160 -16.06 -5.36 5.77
N GLY A 161 -17.14 -6.10 5.49
CA GLY A 161 -18.52 -5.63 5.63
C GLY A 161 -19.10 -5.18 4.28
N ASP A 162 -20.19 -4.41 4.31
CA ASP A 162 -20.80 -3.84 3.11
C ASP A 162 -19.90 -2.71 2.57
N PRO A 163 -19.19 -2.91 1.43
CA PRO A 163 -18.24 -1.93 0.93
C PRO A 163 -18.92 -0.62 0.54
N GLN A 164 -20.17 -0.67 0.08
CA GLN A 164 -20.91 0.52 -0.32
C GLN A 164 -21.16 1.42 0.89
N LYS A 165 -21.56 0.83 2.02
CA LYS A 165 -21.73 1.59 3.27
C LYS A 165 -20.42 2.23 3.74
N VAL A 166 -19.30 1.50 3.67
CA VAL A 166 -17.99 2.06 4.05
C VAL A 166 -17.62 3.24 3.14
N LEU A 167 -17.86 3.13 1.83
CA LEU A 167 -17.60 4.20 0.87
C LEU A 167 -18.47 5.43 1.15
N ASP A 168 -19.75 5.23 1.46
CA ASP A 168 -20.67 6.34 1.77
C ASP A 168 -20.28 7.03 3.08
N MET A 169 -19.94 6.26 4.12
CA MET A 169 -19.41 6.79 5.37
C MET A 169 -18.13 7.62 5.14
N LEU A 170 -17.21 7.16 4.29
CA LEU A 170 -15.98 7.89 3.96
C LEU A 170 -16.26 9.19 3.21
N ARG A 171 -17.20 9.17 2.25
CA ARG A 171 -17.63 10.38 1.52
C ARG A 171 -18.22 11.41 2.47
N GLU A 172 -19.14 10.99 3.34
CA GLU A 172 -19.75 11.86 4.35
C GLU A 172 -18.72 12.42 5.33
N ALA A 173 -17.79 11.60 5.80
CA ALA A 173 -16.71 12.04 6.70
C ALA A 173 -15.79 13.07 6.02
N ASN A 174 -15.40 12.83 4.77
CA ASN A 174 -14.58 13.77 4.00
C ASN A 174 -15.28 15.11 3.76
N ASN A 175 -16.57 15.07 3.41
CA ASN A 175 -17.38 16.27 3.23
C ASN A 175 -17.50 17.08 4.53
N ARG A 176 -17.75 16.40 5.66
CA ARG A 176 -17.78 17.03 6.99
C ARG A 176 -16.43 17.64 7.36
N ASN A 177 -15.32 16.94 7.12
CA ASN A 177 -13.98 17.44 7.39
C ASN A 177 -13.64 18.67 6.55
N ALA A 178 -13.99 18.69 5.26
CA ALA A 178 -13.79 19.85 4.39
C ALA A 178 -14.59 21.07 4.89
N LEU A 179 -15.84 20.86 5.33
CA LEU A 179 -16.66 21.92 5.91
C LEU A 179 -16.07 22.46 7.22
N LEU A 180 -15.66 21.57 8.12
CA LEU A 180 -15.04 21.94 9.40
C LEU A 180 -13.71 22.68 9.20
N ALA A 181 -12.89 22.26 8.23
CA ALA A 181 -11.66 22.96 7.88
C ALA A 181 -11.94 24.40 7.44
N LYS A 182 -12.89 24.59 6.51
CA LYS A 182 -13.32 25.93 6.07
C LYS A 182 -13.84 26.77 7.24
N ARG A 183 -14.67 26.19 8.11
CA ARG A 183 -15.20 26.89 9.29
C ARG A 183 -14.10 27.32 10.25
N ASN A 184 -13.09 26.47 10.47
CA ASN A 184 -11.93 26.81 11.30
C ASN A 184 -11.10 27.94 10.70
N ASP A 185 -10.90 27.93 9.38
CA ASP A 185 -10.17 29.02 8.69
C ASP A 185 -10.94 30.34 8.79
N ASP A 186 -12.26 30.32 8.60
CA ASP A 186 -13.12 31.49 8.77
C ASP A 186 -13.08 32.03 10.21
N LEU A 187 -13.12 31.15 11.22
CA LEU A 187 -13.03 31.52 12.63
C LEU A 187 -11.65 32.09 12.99
N ARG A 188 -10.57 31.51 12.45
CA ARG A 188 -9.21 32.04 12.62
C ARG A 188 -9.10 33.46 12.04
N ALA A 189 -9.57 33.66 10.81
CA ALA A 189 -9.55 34.97 10.17
C ALA A 189 -10.39 36.02 10.94
N ARG A 190 -11.52 35.61 11.53
CA ARG A 190 -12.34 36.49 12.39
C ARG A 190 -11.62 36.83 13.70
N MET A 191 -10.99 35.84 14.33
CA MET A 191 -10.25 36.03 15.57
C MET A 191 -9.04 36.95 15.35
N GLU A 192 -8.29 36.76 14.26
CA GLU A 192 -7.20 37.65 13.87
C GLU A 192 -7.68 39.10 13.66
N ARG A 193 -8.81 39.29 12.97
CA ARG A 193 -9.42 40.62 12.82
C ARG A 193 -9.82 41.24 14.16
N MET A 194 -10.49 40.49 15.03
CA MET A 194 -10.88 40.97 16.36
C MET A 194 -9.65 41.38 17.20
N VAL A 195 -8.60 40.57 17.17
CA VAL A 195 -7.34 40.86 17.88
C VAL A 195 -6.70 42.15 17.34
N ILE A 196 -6.64 42.30 16.01
CA ILE A 196 -6.12 43.52 15.39
C ILE A 196 -6.94 44.75 15.81
N ASN A 197 -8.27 44.66 15.76
CA ASN A 197 -9.16 45.76 16.14
C ASN A 197 -9.01 46.12 17.63
N TYR A 198 -8.88 45.12 18.50
CA TYR A 198 -8.64 45.32 19.93
C TYR A 198 -7.35 46.10 20.19
N TYR A 199 -6.24 45.72 19.56
CA TYR A 199 -4.97 46.44 19.69
C TYR A 199 -4.98 47.84 19.05
N ARG A 200 -5.87 48.09 18.08
CA ARG A 200 -6.06 49.41 17.45
C ARG A 200 -6.98 50.33 18.25
N GLY A 201 -7.62 49.86 19.31
CA GLY A 201 -8.59 50.64 20.08
C GLY A 201 -9.92 50.87 19.35
N GLU A 202 -10.19 50.11 18.28
CA GLU A 202 -11.44 50.18 17.52
C GLU A 202 -12.46 49.23 18.15
N THR A 203 -13.21 49.70 19.16
CA THR A 203 -14.42 48.99 19.59
C THR A 203 -15.54 49.24 18.58
N GLN A 204 -16.04 48.19 17.93
CA GLN A 204 -17.27 48.28 17.12
C GLN A 204 -18.44 48.66 18.04
N ASN A 205 -18.82 49.93 18.06
CA ASN A 205 -20.13 50.39 18.50
C ASN A 205 -21.12 50.09 17.37
N GLU A 206 -21.71 48.90 17.35
CA GLU A 206 -22.90 48.62 16.55
C GLU A 206 -24.00 48.06 17.47
N GLY A 207 -24.82 48.99 17.98
CA GLY A 207 -26.28 48.86 17.98
C GLY A 207 -26.97 47.85 18.91
N ASP A 208 -26.90 48.06 20.23
CA ASP A 208 -27.98 47.67 21.15
C ASP A 208 -29.02 48.81 21.27
N GLU A 209 -29.62 49.23 20.14
CA GLU A 209 -30.68 50.26 20.11
C GLU A 209 -32.08 49.71 19.74
N GLU A 210 -32.33 48.41 19.91
CA GLU A 210 -33.67 47.83 19.68
C GLU A 210 -34.15 46.92 20.82
N PHE A 211 -34.04 47.36 22.07
CA PHE A 211 -34.81 46.76 23.17
C PHE A 211 -35.38 47.75 24.19
N CYS A 212 -35.37 49.06 23.94
CA CYS A 212 -36.03 49.98 24.87
C CYS A 212 -36.52 51.27 24.20
N LYS A 213 -37.66 51.18 23.50
CA LYS A 213 -38.63 52.28 23.38
C LYS A 213 -39.98 51.77 22.84
N LYS A 214 -40.92 51.66 23.79
CA LYS A 214 -42.39 51.56 23.70
C LYS A 214 -42.99 50.19 23.38
#